data_AF-A0A653D554-F1
#
_entry.id   AF-A0A653D554-F1
#
_cell.length_a   1.000
_cell.length_b   1.000
_cell.length_c   1.000
_cell.angle_alpha   90.00
_cell.angle_beta   90.00
_cell.angle_gamma   90.00
#
_symmetry.space_group_name_H-M   'P 1'
#
loop_
_entity.id
_entity.type
_entity.pdbx_description
1 polymer ?
#
loop_
_entity_poly.entity_id
_entity_poly.type
_entity_poly.pdbx_seq_one_letter_code
_entity_poly.pdbx_strand_id
1 'polypeptide(L)' 'MTSYSVHKGFRFKEIKKPMAEKQTQFSLVPKIVNGGIAGIIGVTCVFPLDLVKTRLQNQQVGPNGEKMYNSM' A
#
# COMPACT_ATOMS: atom_id res chain seq x y z
N MET A 1 18.77 -25.19 -54.26
CA MET A 1 18.00 -23.99 -53.83
C MET A 1 16.91 -24.28 -52.79
N THR A 2 16.72 -25.52 -52.32
CA THR A 2 15.60 -25.92 -51.44
C THR A 2 15.88 -25.78 -49.93
N SER A 3 17.15 -25.70 -49.49
CA SER A 3 17.49 -25.69 -48.04
C SER A 3 17.29 -24.33 -47.34
N TYR A 4 17.29 -23.21 -48.06
CA TYR A 4 17.17 -21.87 -47.45
C TYR A 4 15.74 -21.52 -46.99
N SER A 5 14.72 -22.09 -47.64
CA SER A 5 13.32 -21.82 -47.28
C SER A 5 12.90 -22.52 -45.98
N VAL A 6 13.42 -23.73 -45.71
CA VAL A 6 13.08 -24.49 -44.49
C VAL A 6 13.69 -23.83 -43.24
N HIS A 7 14.91 -23.29 -43.35
CA HIS A 7 15.58 -22.65 -42.22
C HIS A 7 14.93 -21.32 -41.81
N LYS A 8 14.35 -20.56 -42.76
CA LYS A 8 13.56 -19.35 -42.46
C LYS A 8 12.25 -19.67 -41.73
N GLY A 9 11.55 -20.73 -42.13
CA GLY A 9 10.29 -21.15 -41.50
C GLY A 9 10.46 -21.59 -40.04
N PHE A 10 11.57 -22.29 -39.74
CA PHE A 10 11.86 -22.76 -38.38
C PHE A 10 12.32 -21.62 -37.44
N ARG A 11 13.13 -20.68 -37.94
CA ARG A 11 13.57 -19.50 -37.16
C ARG A 11 12.42 -18.55 -36.79
N PHE A 12 11.44 -18.40 -37.66
CA PHE A 12 10.30 -17.51 -37.40
C PHE A 12 9.39 -18.02 -36.28
N LYS A 13 9.38 -19.35 -36.04
CA LYS A 13 8.60 -19.98 -34.97
C LYS A 13 9.24 -19.81 -33.59
N GLU A 14 10.58 -19.75 -33.52
CA GLU A 14 11.34 -19.46 -32.29
C GLU A 14 11.30 -17.98 -31.87
N ILE A 15 11.21 -17.05 -32.83
CA ILE A 15 11.17 -15.59 -32.54
C ILE A 15 9.82 -15.17 -31.93
N LYS A 16 8.74 -15.92 -32.19
CA LYS A 16 7.46 -15.76 -31.48
C LYS A 16 7.38 -16.66 -30.25
N LYS A 17 8.30 -16.49 -29.30
CA LYS A 17 8.01 -16.90 -27.92
C LYS A 17 6.85 -16.02 -27.43
N PRO A 18 5.67 -16.58 -27.09
CA PRO A 18 4.70 -15.81 -26.34
C PRO A 18 5.36 -15.43 -25.03
N MET A 19 5.65 -14.15 -24.86
CA MET A 19 5.94 -13.54 -23.58
C MET A 19 4.74 -13.92 -22.70
N ALA A 20 4.91 -14.93 -21.86
CA ALA A 20 3.93 -15.33 -20.88
C ALA A 20 3.82 -14.15 -19.92
N GLU A 21 2.92 -13.23 -20.26
CA GLU A 21 2.44 -12.22 -19.37
C GLU A 21 1.97 -12.97 -18.13
N LYS A 22 2.71 -12.77 -17.04
CA LYS A 22 2.37 -13.32 -15.73
C LYS A 22 1.12 -12.57 -15.29
N GLN A 23 -0.02 -12.96 -15.86
CA GLN A 23 -1.33 -12.42 -15.57
C GLN A 23 -1.48 -12.62 -14.08
N THR A 24 -1.30 -11.52 -13.35
CA THR A 24 -1.38 -11.50 -11.90
C THR A 24 -2.77 -11.97 -11.59
N GLN A 25 -2.88 -13.28 -11.32
CA GLN A 25 -4.11 -13.93 -10.92
C GLN A 25 -4.67 -13.03 -9.84
N PHE A 26 -5.87 -12.50 -10.07
CA PHE A 26 -6.54 -11.57 -9.18
C PHE A 26 -6.88 -12.30 -7.89
N SER A 27 -5.86 -12.59 -7.07
CA SER A 27 -6.01 -13.20 -5.77
C SER A 27 -6.46 -12.06 -4.87
N LEU A 28 -7.73 -12.09 -4.49
CA LEU A 28 -8.33 -11.11 -3.60
C LEU A 28 -7.65 -11.12 -2.23
N VAL A 29 -7.13 -12.28 -1.81
CA VAL A 29 -6.46 -12.49 -0.53
C VAL A 29 -5.28 -11.52 -0.30
N PRO A 30 -4.24 -11.43 -1.16
CA PRO A 30 -3.14 -10.49 -0.97
C PRO A 30 -3.58 -9.02 -1.00
N LYS A 31 -4.63 -8.67 -1.73
CA LYS A 31 -5.16 -7.29 -1.74
C LYS A 31 -5.82 -6.93 -0.41
N ILE A 32 -6.62 -7.85 0.14
CA ILE A 32 -7.26 -7.69 1.45
C ILE A 32 -6.20 -7.60 2.55
N VAL A 33 -5.16 -8.45 2.49
CA VAL A 33 -4.05 -8.42 3.45
C VAL A 33 -3.30 -7.10 3.40
N ASN A 34 -2.93 -6.61 2.20
CA ASN A 34 -2.27 -5.31 2.06
C ASN A 34 -3.15 -4.15 2.55
N GLY A 35 -4.46 -4.19 2.25
CA GLY A 35 -5.41 -3.20 2.77
C GLY A 35 -5.56 -3.24 4.29
N GLY A 36 -5.59 -4.44 4.88
CA GLY A 36 -5.65 -4.62 6.34
C GLY A 36 -4.40 -4.09 7.04
N ILE A 37 -3.21 -4.38 6.52
CA ILE A 37 -1.94 -3.87 7.07
C ILE A 37 -1.90 -2.34 6.99
N ALA A 38 -2.27 -1.76 5.84
CA ALA A 38 -2.35 -0.32 5.66
C ALA A 38 -3.35 0.33 6.64
N GLY A 39 -4.50 -0.31 6.89
CA GLY A 39 -5.49 0.14 7.85
C GLY A 39 -4.98 0.13 9.29
N ILE A 40 -4.33 -0.96 9.73
CA ILE A 40 -3.76 -1.06 11.09
C ILE A 40 -2.70 0.01 11.32
N ILE A 41 -1.80 0.21 10.35
CA ILE A 41 -0.76 1.25 10.44
C ILE A 41 -1.41 2.64 10.50
N GLY A 42 -2.39 2.92 9.64
CA GLY A 42 -3.11 4.19 9.64
C GLY A 42 -3.77 4.48 10.98
N VAL A 43 -4.51 3.52 11.53
CA VAL A 43 -5.16 3.66 12.84
C VAL A 43 -4.14 3.83 13.97
N THR A 44 -3.04 3.08 13.95
CA THR A 44 -1.99 3.17 14.98
C THR A 44 -1.29 4.54 14.98
N CYS A 45 -1.08 5.15 13.82
CA CYS A 45 -0.49 6.49 13.71
C CYS A 45 -1.48 7.62 14.03
N VAL A 46 -2.76 7.44 13.70
CA VAL A 46 -3.81 8.46 13.91
C VAL A 46 -4.29 8.47 15.36
N PHE A 47 -4.39 7.30 16.00
CA PHE A 47 -4.83 7.16 17.39
C PHE A 47 -4.07 8.07 18.38
N PRO A 48 -2.73 8.16 18.41
CA PRO A 48 -2.03 9.07 19.31
C PRO A 48 -2.34 10.54 19.01
N LEU A 49 -2.54 10.93 17.74
CA LEU A 49 -2.92 12.30 17.39
C LEU A 49 -4.32 12.64 17.92
N ASP A 50 -5.26 11.71 17.81
CA ASP A 50 -6.62 11.91 18.32
C ASP A 50 -6.66 11.87 19.86
N LEU A 51 -5.80 11.07 20.50
CA LEU A 51 -5.59 11.13 21.95
C LEU A 51 -5.03 12.48 22.41
N VAL A 52 -4.07 13.06 21.67
CA VAL A 52 -3.53 14.38 22.00
C VAL A 52 -4.60 15.47 21.83
N LYS A 53 -5.39 15.43 20.75
CA LYS A 53 -6.51 16.37 20.55
C LYS A 53 -7.54 16.26 21.66
N THR A 54 -7.93 15.04 22.03
CA THR A 54 -8.90 14.83 23.12
C THR A 54 -8.33 15.27 24.47
N ARG A 55 -7.03 15.10 24.74
CA ARG A 55 -6.39 15.63 25.97
C ARG A 55 -6.37 17.16 26.00
N LEU A 56 -6.12 17.82 24.87
CA LEU A 56 -6.14 19.28 24.76
C LEU A 56 -7.56 19.84 24.85
N GLN A 57 -8.54 19.18 24.22
CA GLN A 57 -9.95 19.60 24.28
C GLN A 57 -10.60 19.29 25.64
N ASN A 58 -10.17 18.20 26.31
CA ASN A 58 -10.64 17.81 27.64
C ASN A 58 -9.81 18.45 28.76
N GLN A 59 -8.92 19.41 28.45
CA GLN A 59 -8.41 20.31 29.50
C GLN A 59 -9.57 21.14 30.02
N GLN A 60 -10.02 20.83 31.23
CA GLN A 60 -10.92 21.70 31.97
C GLN A 60 -10.19 23.04 32.16
N VAL A 61 -10.68 24.08 31.49
CA VAL A 61 -10.29 25.46 31.78
C VAL A 61 -10.73 25.71 33.22
N GLY A 62 -9.77 25.93 34.13
CA GLY A 62 -10.09 26.24 35.53
C GLY A 62 -11.00 27.46 35.60
N PRO A 63 -11.70 27.69 36.74
CA PRO A 63 -12.71 28.74 36.89
C PRO A 63 -12.26 30.18 36.51
N ASN A 64 -10.96 30.41 36.33
CA ASN A 64 -10.38 31.72 36.01
C ASN A 64 -9.71 31.80 34.62
N GLY A 65 -9.89 30.82 33.72
CA GLY A 65 -9.30 30.90 32.37
C GLY A 65 -7.81 30.57 32.27
N GLU A 66 -7.15 30.26 33.39
CA GLU A 66 -5.71 30.01 33.44
C GLU A 66 -5.37 28.53 33.18
N LYS A 67 -4.40 28.31 32.29
CA LYS A 67 -3.87 26.97 31.96
C LYS A 67 -3.16 26.37 33.19
N MET A 68 -3.65 25.26 33.72
CA MET A 68 -3.15 24.61 34.96
C MET A 68 -1.82 23.83 34.81
N TYR A 69 -0.96 24.18 33.84
CA TYR A 69 0.44 23.70 33.84
C TYR A 69 1.36 24.84 33.43
N ASN A 70 1.99 25.46 34.43
CA ASN A 70 3.16 26.29 34.23
C ASN A 70 4.37 25.34 34.19
N SER A 71 5.06 25.29 33.06
CA SER A 71 6.36 24.60 32.99
C SER A 71 7.31 25.36 33.90
N MET A 72 7.76 24.69 34.96
CA MET A 72 9.06 25.01 35.55
C MET A 72 10.15 24.83 34.49
#